data_AF-L0HDH0-F1
#
_entry.id   AF-L0HDH0-F1
#
_cell.length_a   1.000
_cell.length_b   1.000
_cell.length_c   1.000
_cell.angle_alpha   90.00
_cell.angle_beta   90.00
_cell.angle_gamma   90.00
#
_symmetry.space_group_name_H-M   'P 1'
#
loop_
_entity.id
_entity.type
_entity.pdbx_description
1 polymer ?
#
loop_
_entity_poly.entity_id
_entity_poly.type
_entity_poly.pdbx_seq_one_letter_code
_entity_poly.pdbx_strand_id
1 'polypeptide(L)' 'MATIRGKPKKQIGYKIPTDLQKKIDSLIAKEEFSNQADIITASLRSYFDKRDFEDVVESKVVSFLKSEDGLKLLHELANK' A
#
# COMPACT_ATOMS: atom_id res chain seq x y z
N MET A 1 16.23 -29.38 -12.23
CA MET A 1 15.86 -28.02 -11.81
C MET A 1 14.42 -27.76 -12.25
N ALA A 2 13.50 -27.52 -11.33
CA ALA A 2 12.09 -27.28 -11.68
C ALA A 2 11.94 -25.89 -12.29
N THR A 3 11.51 -25.81 -13.55
CA THR A 3 11.14 -24.57 -14.22
C THR A 3 9.84 -24.05 -13.60
N ILE A 4 9.96 -23.00 -12.78
CA ILE A 4 8.79 -22.28 -12.28
C ILE A 4 8.12 -21.63 -13.49
N ARG A 5 7.08 -22.27 -14.04
CA ARG A 5 6.23 -21.69 -15.08
C ARG A 5 5.54 -20.46 -14.47
N GLY A 6 6.12 -19.28 -14.69
CA GLY A 6 5.47 -18.02 -14.34
C GLY A 6 4.08 -17.98 -14.94
N LYS A 7 3.08 -17.63 -14.13
CA LYS A 7 1.70 -17.44 -14.63
C LYS A 7 1.73 -16.39 -15.76
N PRO A 8 0.98 -16.57 -16.85
CA PRO A 8 0.94 -15.59 -17.93
C PRO A 8 0.49 -14.23 -17.39
N LYS A 9 1.25 -13.17 -17.70
CA LYS A 9 0.91 -11.81 -17.32
C LYS A 9 -0.38 -11.41 -18.05
N LYS A 10 -1.47 -11.18 -17.30
CA LYS A 10 -2.69 -10.59 -17.86
C LYS A 10 -2.39 -9.14 -18.23
N GLN A 11 -2.58 -8.79 -19.50
CA GLN A 11 -2.52 -7.40 -19.94
C GLN A 11 -3.83 -6.70 -19.58
N ILE A 12 -3.73 -5.58 -18.88
CA ILE A 12 -4.89 -4.79 -18.44
C ILE A 12 -4.75 -3.40 -19.06
N GLY A 13 -5.82 -2.94 -19.74
CA GLY A 13 -5.92 -1.56 -20.21
C GLY A 13 -6.47 -0.66 -19.12
N TYR A 14 -5.95 0.55 -19.01
CA TYR A 14 -6.38 1.55 -18.04
C TYR A 14 -6.26 2.96 -18.64
N LYS A 15 -7.03 3.91 -18.10
CA LYS A 15 -6.96 5.33 -18.48
C LYS A 15 -6.17 6.08 -17.42
N ILE A 16 -5.36 7.04 -17.86
CA ILE A 16 -4.47 7.82 -17.00
C ILE A 16 -4.74 9.31 -17.22
N PRO A 17 -4.92 10.09 -16.15
CA PRO A 17 -4.96 11.54 -16.23
C PRO A 17 -3.69 12.13 -16.86
N THR A 18 -3.82 13.18 -17.66
CA THR A 18 -2.70 13.76 -18.42
C THR A 18 -1.59 14.30 -17.53
N ASP A 19 -1.93 14.87 -16.39
CA ASP A 19 -1.00 15.33 -15.36
C ASP A 19 -0.19 14.17 -14.76
N LEU A 20 -0.84 13.03 -14.48
CA LEU A 20 -0.18 11.85 -13.97
C LEU A 20 0.77 11.24 -15.03
N GLN A 21 0.35 11.21 -16.30
CA GLN A 21 1.20 10.75 -17.40
C GLN A 21 2.48 11.60 -17.49
N LYS A 22 2.37 12.93 -17.45
CA LYS A 22 3.56 13.82 -17.45
C LYS A 22 4.52 13.52 -16.31
N LYS A 23 3.99 13.18 -15.13
CA LYS A 23 4.81 12.82 -13.96
C LYS A 23 5.51 11.48 -14.18
N ILE A 24 4.83 10.49 -14.74
CA ILE A 24 5.42 9.19 -15.12
C ILE A 24 6.57 9.42 -16.12
N ASP A 25 6.32 10.20 -17.17
CA ASP A 25 7.32 10.48 -18.20
C ASP A 25 8.55 11.20 -17.59
N SER A 26 8.33 12.13 -16.66
CA SER A 26 9.43 12.80 -15.95
C SER A 26 10.25 11.85 -15.08
N LEU A 27 9.64 10.85 -14.44
CA LEU A 27 10.35 9.87 -13.62
C LEU A 27 11.19 8.91 -14.47
N ILE A 28 10.67 8.54 -15.64
CA ILE A 28 11.41 7.73 -16.62
C ILE A 28 12.58 8.55 -17.19
N ALA A 29 12.37 9.83 -17.52
CA ALA A 29 13.41 10.71 -18.05
C ALA A 29 14.55 10.97 -17.04
N LYS A 30 14.29 10.83 -15.74
CA LYS A 30 15.30 10.92 -14.68
C LYS A 30 16.03 9.60 -14.41
N GLU A 31 15.72 8.54 -15.16
CA GLU A 31 16.25 7.19 -14.97
C GLU A 31 15.96 6.60 -13.57
N GLU A 32 14.97 7.16 -12.84
CA GLU A 32 14.50 6.60 -11.56
C GLU A 32 13.76 5.28 -11.78
N PHE A 33 13.16 5.09 -12.97
CA PHE A 33 12.45 3.88 -13.36
C PHE A 33 12.67 3.56 -14.84
N SER A 34 12.79 2.28 -15.16
CA SER A 34 13.03 1.81 -16.54
C SER A 34 11.83 1.97 -17.46
N ASN A 35 10.62 1.83 -16.93
CA ASN A 35 9.38 1.97 -17.70
C ASN A 35 8.18 2.28 -16.81
N GLN A 36 7.07 2.63 -17.45
CA GLN A 36 5.80 2.94 -16.80
C GLN A 36 5.22 1.77 -15.99
N ALA A 37 5.41 0.52 -16.43
CA ALA A 37 4.89 -0.65 -15.71
C ALA A 37 5.60 -0.84 -14.36
N ASP A 38 6.90 -0.53 -14.29
CA ASP A 38 7.67 -0.58 -13.04
C ASP A 38 7.15 0.46 -12.04
N ILE A 39 6.88 1.69 -12.50
CA ILE A 39 6.30 2.76 -11.67
C ILE A 39 4.94 2.34 -11.10
N ILE A 40 4.07 1.80 -11.95
CA ILE A 40 2.73 1.37 -11.54
C ILE A 40 2.81 0.20 -10.57
N THR A 41 3.68 -0.76 -10.84
CA THR A 41 3.86 -1.92 -9.96
C THR A 41 4.38 -1.51 -8.58
N ALA A 42 5.38 -0.61 -8.54
CA ALA A 42 5.91 -0.08 -7.28
C ALA A 42 4.83 0.71 -6.51
N SER A 43 4.05 1.52 -7.22
CA SER A 43 2.96 2.31 -6.63
C SER A 43 1.86 1.42 -6.06
N LEU A 44 1.45 0.38 -6.80
CA LEU A 44 0.45 -0.59 -6.35
C LEU A 44 0.93 -1.37 -5.12
N ARG A 45 2.19 -1.83 -5.12
CA ARG A 45 2.78 -2.48 -3.94
C ARG A 45 2.74 -1.57 -2.73
N SER A 46 3.22 -0.32 -2.87
CA SER A 46 3.19 0.64 -1.77
C SER A 46 1.78 0.92 -1.25
N TYR A 47 0.79 0.96 -2.15
CA TYR A 47 -0.62 1.11 -1.76
C TYR A 47 -1.13 -0.09 -0.95
N PHE A 48 -0.89 -1.32 -1.42
CA PHE A 48 -1.32 -2.53 -0.72
C PHE A 48 -0.57 -2.70 0.61
N ASP A 49 0.74 -2.47 0.66
CA ASP A 49 1.53 -2.56 1.89
C ASP A 49 1.03 -1.57 2.95
N LYS A 50 0.68 -0.34 2.54
CA LYS A 50 0.09 0.66 3.44
C LYS A 50 -1.29 0.26 3.91
N ARG A 51 -2.12 -0.27 3.02
CA ARG A 51 -3.48 -0.72 3.37
C ARG A 51 -3.45 -1.88 4.35
N ASP A 52 -2.61 -2.88 4.10
CA ASP A 52 -2.43 -4.02 5.00
C ASP A 52 -1.89 -3.55 6.36
N PHE A 53 -1.00 -2.55 6.38
CA PHE A 53 -0.54 -1.93 7.61
C PHE A 53 -1.66 -1.19 8.35
N GLU A 54 -2.45 -0.37 7.66
CA GLU A 54 -3.59 0.36 8.24
C GLU A 54 -4.63 -0.60 8.81
N ASP A 55 -5.04 -1.62 8.06
CA ASP A 55 -6.00 -2.63 8.50
C ASP A 55 -5.48 -3.40 9.74
N VAL A 56 -4.18 -3.74 9.77
CA VAL A 56 -3.56 -4.41 10.92
C VAL A 56 -3.44 -3.50 12.12
N VAL A 57 -3.09 -2.23 11.94
CA VAL A 57 -2.98 -1.25 13.03
C VAL A 57 -4.36 -0.95 13.60
N GLU A 58 -5.35 -0.70 12.75
CA GLU A 58 -6.73 -0.46 13.18
C GLU A 58 -7.26 -1.65 13.98
N SER A 59 -7.07 -2.87 13.47
CA SER A 59 -7.46 -4.10 14.17
C SER A 59 -6.76 -4.25 15.54
N LYS A 60 -5.45 -3.97 15.61
CA LYS A 60 -4.70 -4.05 16.87
C LYS A 60 -5.11 -2.97 17.87
N VAL A 61 -5.36 -1.74 17.42
CA VAL A 61 -5.83 -0.65 18.27
C VAL A 61 -7.23 -0.96 18.79
N VAL A 62 -8.14 -1.42 17.95
CA VAL A 62 -9.48 -1.85 18.37
C VAL A 62 -9.43 -3.00 19.36
N SER A 63 -8.54 -3.99 19.13
CA SER A 63 -8.32 -5.09 20.06
C SER A 63 -7.77 -4.61 21.41
N PHE A 64 -6.80 -3.70 21.38
CA PHE A 64 -6.24 -3.09 22.60
C PHE A 64 -7.29 -2.30 23.37
N LEU A 65 -8.07 -1.43 22.72
CA LEU A 65 -9.12 -0.64 23.37
C LEU A 65 -10.22 -1.50 24.02
N LYS A 66 -10.38 -2.75 23.58
CA LYS A 66 -11.32 -3.73 24.15
C LYS A 66 -10.70 -4.61 25.24
N SER A 67 -9.39 -4.57 25.45
CA SER A 67 -8.71 -5.34 26.50
C SER A 67 -8.89 -4.69 27.86
N GLU A 68 -8.65 -5.43 28.95
CA GLU A 68 -8.66 -4.86 30.31
C GLU A 68 -7.69 -3.68 30.46
N ASP A 69 -6.52 -3.75 29.82
CA ASP A 69 -5.51 -2.70 29.88
C ASP A 69 -5.95 -1.46 29.09
N GLY A 70 -6.57 -1.64 27.92
CA GLY A 70 -7.14 -0.53 27.17
C GLY A 70 -8.32 0.13 27.89
N LEU A 71 -9.17 -0.65 28.55
CA LEU A 71 -10.26 -0.13 29.36
C LEU A 71 -9.75 0.64 30.59
N LYS A 72 -8.70 0.15 31.27
CA LYS A 72 -8.03 0.90 32.35
C LYS A 72 -7.50 2.24 31.85
N LEU A 73 -6.81 2.26 30.71
CA LEU A 73 -6.29 3.50 30.11
C LEU A 73 -7.41 4.49 29.79
N LEU A 74 -8.52 4.03 29.20
CA LEU A 74 -9.68 4.87 28.92
C LEU A 74 -10.31 5.44 30.20
N HIS A 75 -10.35 4.64 31.26
CA HIS A 75 -10.88 5.04 32.55
C HIS A 75 -9.98 6.05 33.28
N GLU A 76 -8.65 5.93 33.13
CA GLU A 76 -7.67 6.91 33.61
C GLU A 76 -7.76 8.24 32.84
N LEU A 77 -7.99 8.19 31.53
CA LEU A 77 -8.19 9.38 30.69
C LEU A 77 -9.51 10.09 30.96
N ALA A 78 -10.58 9.35 31.24
CA ALA A 78 -11.91 9.92 31.51
C ALA A 78 -12.03 10.58 32.90
N ASN A 79 -11.19 10.18 33.86
CA ASN A 79 -11.17 10.70 35.23
C ASN A 79 -10.12 11.80 35.44
N LYS A 80 -9.63 12.41 34.36
CA LYS A 80 -8.65 13.50 34.36
C LYS A 80 -9.31 14.82 33.97
#